data_AF-A0A9N9N7W8-F1
#
_entry.id   AF-A0A9N9N7W8-F1
#
_cell.length_a   1.000
_cell.length_b   1.000
_cell.length_c   1.000
_cell.angle_alpha   90.00
_cell.angle_beta   90.00
_cell.angle_gamma   90.00
#
_symmetry.space_group_name_H-M   'P 1'
#
loop_
_entity.id
_entity.type
_entity.pdbx_description
1 polymer ?
#
loop_
_entity_poly.entity_id
_entity_poly.type
_entity_poly.pdbx_seq_one_letter_code
_entity_poly.pdbx_strand_id
1 'polypeptide(L)'
;PKDTLLSDEKNFELSHPDLSLRNDKKFLSCHILILQIENVERYSTEQLINFLRTKNLNLNKTDYNKIHDQRVANFLQLTREILRAEPYRFPDGPAKRVATLVDSLNRK
;
A
#
# COMPACT_ATOMS: atom_id res chain seq x y z
N PRO A 1 -21.52 -44.92 35.03
CA PRO A 1 -20.34 -44.32 35.70
C PRO A 1 -19.34 -43.83 34.64
N LYS A 2 -19.27 -42.52 34.29
CA LYS A 2 -18.45 -41.47 34.93
C LYS A 2 -17.04 -42.00 35.28
N ASP A 3 -15.93 -41.50 34.72
CA ASP A 3 -15.56 -40.08 34.59
C ASP A 3 -14.74 -39.70 33.35
N THR A 4 -14.88 -38.40 33.07
CA THR A 4 -14.20 -37.44 32.19
C THR A 4 -12.68 -37.29 32.43
N LEU A 5 -11.92 -36.86 31.39
CA LEU A 5 -10.90 -35.78 31.36
C LEU A 5 -10.18 -35.86 29.98
N LEU A 6 -10.51 -35.01 29.00
CA LEU A 6 -9.95 -33.68 28.73
C LEU A 6 -8.46 -33.73 28.32
N SER A 7 -8.18 -33.43 27.04
CA SER A 7 -7.02 -32.62 26.64
C SER A 7 -7.10 -32.16 25.18
N ASP A 8 -7.38 -30.86 25.06
CA ASP A 8 -6.70 -29.91 24.17
C ASP A 8 -7.10 -29.84 22.69
N GLU A 9 -8.14 -29.02 22.49
CA GLU A 9 -8.26 -28.02 21.43
C GLU A 9 -6.91 -27.52 20.86
N LYS A 10 -6.81 -27.54 19.53
CA LYS A 10 -6.39 -26.36 18.76
C LYS A 10 -7.05 -26.41 17.38
N ASN A 11 -8.36 -26.19 17.36
CA ASN A 11 -8.99 -25.62 16.17
C ASN A 11 -8.37 -24.22 16.01
N PHE A 12 -7.57 -24.05 14.96
CA PHE A 12 -7.19 -22.73 14.46
C PHE A 12 -8.43 -22.12 13.84
N GLU A 13 -9.41 -21.74 14.67
CA GLU A 13 -10.45 -20.82 14.24
C GLU A 13 -9.73 -19.52 13.91
N LEU A 14 -9.62 -19.22 12.62
CA LEU A 14 -9.52 -17.86 12.15
C LEU A 14 -10.71 -17.13 12.74
N SER A 15 -10.51 -16.47 13.88
CA SER A 15 -11.45 -15.50 14.40
C SER A 15 -11.54 -14.38 13.38
N HIS A 16 -12.46 -14.50 12.43
CA HIS A 16 -12.99 -13.34 11.71
C HIS A 16 -13.63 -12.48 12.80
N PRO A 17 -13.07 -11.30 13.13
CA PRO A 17 -13.68 -10.47 14.15
C PRO A 17 -15.07 -10.08 13.65
N ASP A 18 -16.05 -10.38 14.49
CA ASP A 18 -17.46 -10.06 14.34
C ASP A 18 -17.63 -8.63 13.79
N LEU A 19 -18.21 -8.53 12.59
CA LEU A 19 -18.47 -7.29 11.85
C LEU A 19 -19.63 -6.47 12.45
N SER A 20 -20.15 -6.88 13.60
CA SER A 20 -21.15 -6.12 14.34
C SER A 20 -20.51 -4.96 15.10
N LEU A 21 -20.66 -3.76 14.53
CA LEU A 21 -20.83 -2.51 15.26
C LEU A 21 -19.56 -1.83 15.83
N ARG A 22 -18.71 -1.29 14.95
CA ARG A 22 -17.95 -0.07 15.28
C ARG A 22 -18.02 0.94 14.13
N ASN A 23 -18.96 1.87 14.24
CA ASN A 23 -19.08 3.08 13.40
C ASN A 23 -17.96 4.11 13.68
N ASP A 24 -16.77 3.62 14.03
CA ASP A 24 -15.60 4.44 14.22
C ASP A 24 -15.02 4.68 12.83
N LYS A 25 -15.21 5.89 12.28
CA LYS A 25 -14.56 6.33 11.03
C LYS A 25 -13.05 6.02 11.01
N LYS A 26 -12.42 5.93 12.18
CA LYS A 26 -11.03 5.50 12.37
C LYS A 26 -10.80 4.01 12.12
N PHE A 27 -11.69 3.12 12.56
CA PHE A 27 -11.54 1.67 12.34
C PHE A 27 -11.75 1.32 10.87
N LEU A 28 -12.76 1.91 10.23
CA LEU A 28 -12.97 1.77 8.79
C LEU A 28 -11.79 2.35 7.99
N SER A 29 -11.24 3.51 8.42
CA SER A 29 -10.05 4.11 7.81
C SER A 29 -8.83 3.19 7.92
N CYS A 30 -8.57 2.58 9.08
CA CYS A 30 -7.46 1.65 9.26
C CYS A 30 -7.63 0.36 8.46
N HIS A 31 -8.83 -0.22 8.41
CA HIS A 31 -9.09 -1.44 7.63
C HIS A 31 -8.99 -1.18 6.12
N ILE A 32 -9.47 -0.03 5.64
CA ILE A 32 -9.26 0.42 4.25
C ILE A 32 -7.78 0.63 3.94
N LEU A 33 -7.02 1.25 4.86
CA LEU A 33 -5.57 1.45 4.71
C LEU A 33 -4.80 0.12 4.66
N ILE A 34 -5.22 -0.89 5.44
CA ILE A 34 -4.60 -2.22 5.47
C ILE A 34 -4.88 -2.96 4.16
N LEU A 35 -6.14 -2.97 3.68
CA LEU A 35 -6.52 -3.58 2.40
C LEU A 35 -5.88 -2.90 1.19
N GLN A 36 -5.58 -1.59 1.27
CA GLN A 36 -4.87 -0.89 0.21
C GLN A 36 -3.46 -1.46 0.00
N ILE A 37 -2.73 -1.80 1.05
CA ILE A 37 -1.32 -2.22 0.96
C ILE A 37 -1.12 -3.52 0.16
N GLU A 38 -2.17 -4.33 -0.03
CA GLU A 38 -2.06 -5.70 -0.52
C GLU A 38 -1.91 -5.86 -2.04
N ASN A 39 -2.08 -4.82 -2.88
CA ASN A 39 -1.71 -4.99 -4.30
C ASN A 39 -1.47 -3.69 -5.08
N VAL A 40 -0.36 -3.01 -4.78
CA VAL A 40 0.10 -1.82 -5.55
C VAL A 40 0.28 -2.14 -7.04
N GLU A 41 0.51 -3.40 -7.41
CA GLU A 41 0.61 -3.87 -8.81
C GLU A 41 -0.67 -3.65 -9.63
N ARG A 42 -1.83 -3.59 -8.97
CA ARG A 42 -3.14 -3.49 -9.63
C ARG A 42 -3.76 -2.10 -9.54
N TYR A 43 -3.01 -1.15 -9.00
CA TYR A 43 -3.52 0.20 -8.84
C TYR A 43 -3.72 0.87 -10.18
N SER A 44 -4.90 1.48 -10.34
CA SER A 44 -5.05 2.56 -11.31
C SER A 44 -4.15 3.74 -10.94
N THR A 45 -3.86 4.61 -11.91
CA THR A 45 -3.06 5.83 -11.69
C THR A 45 -3.57 6.67 -10.53
N GLU A 46 -4.89 6.81 -10.37
CA GLU A 46 -5.50 7.56 -9.26
C GLU A 46 -5.30 6.89 -7.90
N GLN A 47 -5.45 5.56 -7.84
CA GLN A 47 -5.17 4.78 -6.63
C GLN A 47 -3.70 4.88 -6.24
N LEU A 48 -2.80 4.84 -7.24
CA LEU A 48 -1.36 5.03 -7.03
C LEU A 48 -1.05 6.42 -6.48
N ILE A 49 -1.60 7.48 -7.07
CA ILE A 49 -1.39 8.85 -6.57
C ILE A 49 -1.88 9.00 -5.14
N ASN A 50 -3.08 8.48 -4.83
CA ASN A 50 -3.62 8.53 -3.48
C ASN A 50 -2.74 7.76 -2.50
N PHE A 51 -2.27 6.58 -2.88
CA PHE A 51 -1.31 5.82 -2.08
C PHE A 51 -0.02 6.60 -1.84
N LEU A 52 0.59 7.20 -2.85
CA LEU A 52 1.83 7.98 -2.71
C LEU A 52 1.65 9.18 -1.77
N ARG A 53 0.47 9.82 -1.79
CA ARG A 53 0.13 10.90 -0.83
C ARG A 53 0.14 10.41 0.62
N THR A 54 -0.20 9.15 0.88
CA THR A 54 -0.12 8.57 2.23
C THR A 54 1.30 8.29 2.71
N LYS A 55 2.28 8.20 1.81
CA LYS A 55 3.66 7.76 2.11
C LYS A 55 4.63 8.87 2.52
N ASN A 56 4.13 10.10 2.72
CA ASN A 56 4.91 11.26 3.15
C ASN A 56 6.24 11.43 2.36
N LEU A 57 6.18 11.26 1.04
CA LEU A 57 7.34 11.33 0.16
C LEU A 57 7.80 12.76 -0.14
N ASN A 58 7.19 13.77 0.46
CA ASN A 58 7.45 15.19 0.19
C ASN A 58 7.48 15.50 -1.32
N LEU A 59 6.48 14.99 -2.06
CA LEU A 59 6.24 15.27 -3.47
C LEU A 59 5.30 16.47 -3.61
N ASN A 60 5.56 17.32 -4.60
CA ASN A 60 4.71 18.46 -4.88
C ASN A 60 3.65 18.13 -5.95
N LYS A 61 2.76 19.09 -6.25
CA LYS A 61 1.70 18.92 -7.26
C LYS A 61 2.26 18.54 -8.64
N THR A 62 3.37 19.15 -9.07
CA THR A 62 4.01 18.87 -10.36
C THR A 62 4.52 17.42 -10.43
N ASP A 63 5.06 16.89 -9.33
CA ASP A 63 5.51 15.50 -9.25
C ASP A 63 4.32 14.53 -9.41
N TYR A 64 3.19 14.80 -8.74
CA TYR A 64 1.99 13.98 -8.91
C TYR A 64 1.39 14.08 -10.32
N ASN A 65 1.40 15.27 -10.92
CA ASN A 65 0.93 15.45 -12.30
C ASN A 65 1.77 14.62 -13.28
N LYS A 66 3.10 14.56 -13.11
CA LYS A 66 3.95 13.70 -13.95
C LYS A 66 3.54 12.23 -13.87
N ILE A 67 3.22 11.72 -12.68
CA ILE A 67 2.76 10.33 -12.51
C ILE A 67 1.39 10.13 -13.18
N HIS A 68 0.49 11.11 -13.01
CA HIS A 68 -0.82 11.11 -13.65
C HIS A 68 -0.72 11.07 -15.18
N ASP A 69 0.03 12.00 -15.76
CA ASP A 69 0.12 12.23 -17.20
C ASP A 69 0.76 11.03 -17.91
N GLN A 70 1.66 10.32 -17.24
CA GLN A 70 2.31 9.12 -17.77
C GLN A 70 1.51 7.83 -17.57
N ARG A 71 0.34 7.89 -16.91
CA ARG A 71 -0.56 6.75 -16.69
C ARG A 71 0.20 5.50 -16.18
N VAL A 72 1.00 5.68 -15.13
CA VAL A 72 1.91 4.66 -14.61
C VAL A 72 1.14 3.37 -14.26
N ALA A 73 1.37 2.30 -15.01
CA ALA A 73 0.84 0.97 -14.71
C ALA A 73 1.86 0.08 -13.96
N ASN A 74 3.14 0.13 -14.34
CA ASN A 74 4.20 -0.73 -13.78
C ASN A 74 5.01 -0.01 -12.69
N PHE A 75 4.35 0.50 -11.65
CA PHE A 75 4.98 1.32 -10.61
C PHE A 75 6.18 0.63 -9.94
N LEU A 76 6.10 -0.67 -9.68
CA LEU A 76 7.15 -1.44 -9.00
C LEU A 76 8.44 -1.62 -9.82
N GLN A 77 8.42 -1.27 -11.10
CA GLN A 77 9.60 -1.27 -11.97
C GLN A 77 10.30 0.09 -12.03
N LEU A 78 9.74 1.13 -11.42
CA LEU A 78 10.31 2.48 -11.48
C LEU A 78 11.57 2.58 -10.63
N THR A 79 12.71 2.67 -11.32
CA THR A 79 14.00 2.98 -10.71
C THR A 79 14.22 4.49 -10.64
N ARG A 80 15.21 4.92 -9.85
CA ARG A 80 15.62 6.32 -9.80
C ARG A 80 16.02 6.84 -11.18
N GLU A 81 16.71 6.04 -11.97
CA GLU A 81 17.16 6.38 -13.33
C GLU A 81 15.96 6.59 -14.26
N ILE A 82 14.97 5.70 -14.24
CA ILE A 82 13.74 5.83 -15.04
C ILE A 82 12.97 7.09 -14.64
N LEU A 83 12.83 7.35 -13.34
CA LEU A 83 12.13 8.54 -12.84
C LEU A 83 12.82 9.85 -13.25
N ARG A 84 14.15 9.85 -13.39
CA ARG A 84 14.92 11.03 -13.82
C ARG A 84 14.90 11.23 -15.34
N ALA A 85 14.73 10.15 -16.10
CA ALA A 85 14.67 10.19 -17.55
C ALA A 85 13.30 10.71 -18.05
N GLU A 86 13.22 10.97 -19.36
CA GLU A 86 11.92 11.10 -20.02
C GLU A 86 11.11 9.80 -19.86
N PRO A 87 9.79 9.89 -19.69
CA PRO A 87 8.97 11.11 -19.75
C PRO A 87 8.74 11.80 -18.39
N TYR A 88 9.31 11.27 -17.31
CA TYR A 88 9.01 11.71 -15.93
C TYR A 88 9.81 12.94 -15.51
N ARG A 89 11.11 12.99 -15.85
CA ARG A 89 12.02 14.10 -15.54
C ARG A 89 11.93 14.57 -14.08
N PHE A 90 11.89 13.64 -13.13
CA PHE A 90 11.88 13.99 -11.71
C PHE A 90 13.23 14.62 -11.32
N PRO A 91 13.23 15.67 -10.47
CA PRO A 91 14.44 16.08 -9.78
C PRO A 91 14.97 14.93 -8.91
N ASP A 92 16.27 14.94 -8.64
CA ASP A 92 16.95 13.81 -8.03
C ASP A 92 16.40 13.41 -6.64
N GLY A 93 16.06 14.40 -5.81
CA GLY A 93 15.49 14.16 -4.47
C GLY A 93 14.15 13.40 -4.51
N PRO A 94 13.11 13.94 -5.16
CA PRO A 94 11.86 13.24 -5.43
C PRO A 94 12.05 11.85 -6.05
N ALA A 95 12.88 11.72 -7.09
CA ALA A 95 13.15 10.44 -7.74
C ALA A 95 13.72 9.40 -6.77
N LYS A 96 14.70 9.80 -5.95
CA LYS A 96 15.30 8.93 -4.93
C LYS A 96 14.26 8.45 -3.92
N ARG A 97 13.38 9.32 -3.42
CA ARG A 97 12.36 8.95 -2.42
C ARG A 97 11.34 7.96 -2.98
N VAL A 98 10.89 8.16 -4.22
CA VAL A 98 9.97 7.22 -4.88
C VAL A 98 10.65 5.87 -5.13
N ALA A 99 11.88 5.86 -5.64
CA ALA A 99 12.64 4.62 -5.86
C ALA A 99 12.86 3.85 -4.54
N THR A 100 13.21 4.54 -3.45
CA THR A 100 13.34 3.89 -2.13
C THR A 100 12.02 3.27 -1.65
N LEU A 101 10.87 3.90 -1.94
CA LEU A 101 9.57 3.31 -1.65
C LEU A 101 9.34 2.05 -2.50
N VAL A 102 9.62 2.10 -3.81
CA VAL A 102 9.52 0.95 -4.72
C VAL A 102 10.37 -0.22 -4.21
N ASP A 103 11.64 0.03 -3.85
CA ASP A 103 12.53 -0.97 -3.28
C ASP A 103 11.97 -1.58 -1.99
N SER A 104 11.36 -0.76 -1.12
CA SER A 104 10.76 -1.26 0.12
C SER A 104 9.52 -2.14 -0.12
N LEU A 105 8.78 -1.90 -1.21
CA LEU A 105 7.61 -2.69 -1.59
C LEU A 105 8.01 -4.03 -2.22
N ASN A 106 9.11 -4.05 -2.99
CA ASN A 106 9.63 -5.26 -3.64
C ASN A 106 10.35 -6.23 -2.68
N ARG A 107 10.68 -5.80 -1.46
CA ARG A 107 11.32 -6.62 -0.42
C ARG A 107 10.34 -7.35 0.51
N LYS A 108 9.04 -7.30 0.20
CA LYS A 108 7.99 -7.99 0.95
C LYS A 108 8.06 -9.50 0.79
#